data_AF-A0A317ITX7-F1
#
_entry.id   AF-A0A317ITX7-F1
#
_cell.length_a   1.000
_cell.length_b   1.000
_cell.length_c   1.000
_cell.angle_alpha   90.00
_cell.angle_beta   90.00
_cell.angle_gamma   90.00
#
_symmetry.space_group_name_H-M   'P 1'
#
loop_
_entity.id
_entity.type
_entity.pdbx_description
1 polymer ?
#
loop_
_entity_poly.entity_id
_entity_poly.type
_entity_poly.pdbx_seq_one_letter_code
_entity_poly.pdbx_strand_id
1 'polypeptide(L)'
;MAEITLYAELPKGADAQQLATDIEKRLAALGAVESVEAQPQSTRMAAELIAGIAITVSIIKGTKDVAVALHEAIPKIKLVLQDLGLLKVKADVAGEQVPLEKLTRAHEQLLS
;
A
#
# COMPACT_ATOMS: atom_id res chain seq x y z
N MET A 1 -14.47 -8.11 -2.50
CA MET A 1 -13.36 -7.21 -2.87
C MET A 1 -12.65 -6.90 -1.58
N ALA A 2 -11.33 -7.01 -1.54
CA ALA A 2 -10.53 -6.54 -0.41
C ALA A 2 -9.87 -5.24 -0.86
N GLU A 3 -9.84 -4.25 0.01
CA GLU A 3 -9.14 -2.99 -0.23
C GLU A 3 -8.11 -2.81 0.87
N ILE A 4 -6.90 -2.39 0.49
CA ILE A 4 -5.87 -2.00 1.44
C ILE A 4 -5.40 -0.58 1.08
N THR A 5 -5.49 0.31 2.06
CA THR A 5 -4.93 1.66 1.96
C THR A 5 -3.57 1.68 2.62
N LEU A 6 -2.56 2.16 1.89
CA LEU A 6 -1.19 2.29 2.35
C LEU A 6 -0.77 3.76 2.32
N TYR A 7 0.08 4.14 3.26
CA TYR A 7 0.67 5.45 3.38
C TYR A 7 2.18 5.30 3.35
N ALA A 8 2.84 5.92 2.36
CA ALA A 8 4.28 5.88 2.21
C ALA A 8 4.89 7.27 2.37
N GLU A 9 5.96 7.39 3.17
CA GLU A 9 6.78 8.61 3.19
C GLU A 9 7.66 8.68 1.93
N LEU A 10 7.70 9.86 1.30
CA LEU A 10 8.54 10.06 0.11
C LEU A 10 10.01 10.26 0.50
N PRO A 11 10.95 9.65 -0.26
CA PRO A 11 12.35 9.99 -0.14
C PRO A 11 12.59 11.48 -0.42
N LYS A 12 13.57 12.07 0.27
CA LYS A 12 13.92 13.48 0.07
C LYS A 12 14.34 13.72 -1.39
N GLY A 13 13.66 14.65 -2.07
CA GLY A 13 13.92 14.97 -3.47
C GLY A 13 13.29 14.01 -4.49
N ALA A 14 12.45 13.07 -4.05
CA ALA A 14 11.66 12.25 -4.95
C ALA A 14 10.58 13.08 -5.66
N ASP A 15 10.36 12.79 -6.94
CA ASP A 15 9.23 13.31 -7.69
C ASP A 15 7.98 12.50 -7.34
N ALA A 16 7.07 13.13 -6.60
CA ALA A 16 5.87 12.48 -6.09
C ALA A 16 4.94 11.99 -7.22
N GLN A 17 4.84 12.75 -8.31
CA GLN A 17 3.94 12.44 -9.43
C GLN A 17 4.49 11.29 -10.27
N GLN A 18 5.80 11.30 -10.51
CA GLN A 18 6.47 10.20 -11.19
C GLN A 18 6.38 8.92 -10.35
N LEU A 19 6.62 9.01 -9.04
CA LEU A 19 6.57 7.85 -8.16
C LEU A 19 5.16 7.27 -8.05
N ALA A 20 4.12 8.11 -7.96
CA ALA A 20 2.73 7.66 -8.01
C ALA A 20 2.44 6.86 -9.29
N THR A 21 2.88 7.38 -10.44
CA THR A 21 2.73 6.71 -11.73
C THR A 21 3.44 5.34 -11.75
N ASP A 22 4.66 5.28 -11.20
CA ASP A 22 5.44 4.05 -11.13
C ASP A 22 4.83 3.02 -10.17
N ILE A 23 4.26 3.46 -9.05
CA ILE A 23 3.50 2.62 -8.11
C ILE A 23 2.30 2.00 -8.84
N GLU A 24 1.45 2.82 -9.45
CA GLU A 24 0.24 2.35 -10.14
C GLU A 24 0.60 1.32 -11.22
N LYS A 25 1.58 1.63 -12.06
CA LYS A 25 2.01 0.75 -13.13
C LYS A 25 2.54 -0.59 -12.62
N ARG A 26 3.36 -0.59 -11.56
CA ARG A 26 3.96 -1.83 -11.04
C ARG A 26 2.98 -2.66 -10.23
N LEU A 27 2.10 -2.04 -9.46
CA LEU A 27 1.08 -2.75 -8.68
C LEU A 27 -0.05 -3.29 -9.57
N ALA A 28 -0.48 -2.54 -10.59
CA ALA A 28 -1.48 -3.01 -11.56
C ALA A 28 -1.00 -4.24 -12.36
N ALA A 29 0.31 -4.44 -12.49
CA ALA A 29 0.88 -5.63 -13.13
C ALA A 29 0.82 -6.89 -12.26
N LEU A 30 0.47 -6.77 -10.97
CA LEU A 30 0.29 -7.93 -10.09
C LEU A 30 -1.04 -8.60 -10.42
N GLY A 31 -1.03 -9.88 -10.82
CA GLY A 31 -2.24 -10.61 -11.21
C GLY A 31 -3.31 -10.77 -10.12
N ALA A 32 -3.05 -10.37 -8.88
CA ALA A 32 -4.02 -10.33 -7.78
C ALA A 32 -4.69 -8.95 -7.61
N VAL A 33 -4.16 -7.90 -8.25
CA VAL A 33 -4.65 -6.52 -8.13
C VAL A 33 -5.68 -6.25 -9.23
N GLU A 34 -6.85 -5.75 -8.82
CA GLU A 34 -7.94 -5.33 -9.70
C GLU A 34 -7.73 -3.89 -10.16
N SER A 35 -7.46 -3.01 -9.21
CA SER A 35 -7.16 -1.62 -9.44
C SER A 35 -6.21 -1.10 -8.38
N VAL A 36 -5.48 -0.05 -8.74
CA VAL A 36 -4.59 0.67 -7.84
C VAL A 36 -4.70 2.15 -8.14
N GLU A 37 -4.68 2.95 -7.08
CA GLU A 37 -4.64 4.40 -7.15
C GLU A 37 -3.53 4.90 -6.23
N ALA A 38 -2.63 5.74 -6.75
CA ALA A 38 -1.57 6.35 -5.96
C ALA A 38 -1.70 7.87 -6.03
N GLN A 39 -2.05 8.49 -4.90
CA GLN A 39 -2.25 9.94 -4.80
C GLN A 39 -1.11 10.57 -3.99
N PRO A 40 -0.29 11.45 -4.61
CA PRO A 40 0.60 12.34 -3.88
C PRO A 40 -0.18 13.18 -2.88
N GLN A 41 0.29 13.20 -1.64
CA GLN A 41 -0.34 13.98 -0.58
C GLN A 41 0.71 14.55 0.37
N SER A 42 0.34 15.60 1.08
CA SER A 42 1.12 16.09 2.21
C SER A 42 0.51 15.51 3.48
N THR A 43 1.15 14.51 4.07
CA THR A 43 0.67 13.90 5.31
C THR A 43 1.37 14.59 6.48
N ARG A 44 0.57 15.11 7.41
CA ARG A 44 1.09 15.64 8.67
C ARG A 44 1.42 14.47 9.59
N MET A 45 2.69 14.05 9.60
CA MET A 45 3.18 13.06 10.55
C MET A 45 3.94 13.79 11.66
N ALA A 46 3.37 13.77 12.87
CA ALA A 46 3.84 14.58 14.00
C ALA A 46 3.82 16.10 13.71
N ALA A 47 4.86 16.82 14.12
CA ALA A 47 4.98 18.28 13.97
C ALA A 47 5.47 18.73 12.57
N GLU A 48 5.76 17.79 11.67
CA GLU A 48 6.31 18.07 10.35
C GLU A 48 5.34 17.67 9.22
N LEU A 49 5.29 18.48 8.16
CA LEU A 49 4.64 18.13 6.91
C LEU A 49 5.60 17.24 6.12
N ILE A 50 5.28 15.96 6.00
CA ILE A 50 6.06 15.00 5.22
C ILE A 50 5.36 14.80 3.88
N ALA A 51 6.10 14.93 2.80
CA ALA A 51 5.61 14.55 1.48
C ALA A 51 5.37 13.03 1.49
N GLY A 52 4.18 12.59 1.10
CA GLY A 52 3.79 11.20 1.13
C GLY A 52 2.95 10.81 -0.07
N ILE A 53 2.63 9.52 -0.16
CA ILE A 53 1.69 8.98 -1.15
C ILE A 53 0.67 8.10 -0.43
N ALA A 54 -0.62 8.33 -0.68
CA ALA A 54 -1.70 7.39 -0.38
C ALA A 54 -1.78 6.40 -1.52
N ILE A 55 -1.77 5.11 -1.23
CA ILE A 55 -1.86 4.05 -2.22
C ILE A 55 -3.05 3.19 -1.83
N THR A 56 -4.09 3.19 -2.63
CA THR A 56 -5.25 2.32 -2.46
C THR A 56 -5.13 1.17 -3.44
N VAL A 57 -5.12 -0.06 -2.94
CA VAL A 57 -5.01 -1.27 -3.77
C VAL A 57 -6.26 -2.11 -3.57
N SER A 58 -6.99 -2.33 -4.65
CA SER A 58 -8.14 -3.24 -4.70
C SER A 58 -7.69 -4.59 -5.23
N ILE A 59 -8.03 -5.67 -4.53
CA ILE A 59 -7.57 -7.03 -4.84
C ILE A 59 -8.75 -7.86 -5.37
N ILE A 60 -8.52 -8.55 -6.49
CA ILE A 60 -9.50 -9.42 -7.15
C ILE A 60 -9.83 -10.59 -6.23
N LYS A 61 -11.14 -10.79 -5.98
CA LYS A 61 -11.63 -11.94 -5.23
C LYS A 61 -11.73 -13.18 -6.13
N GLY A 62 -10.82 -14.14 -5.96
CA GLY A 62 -11.09 -15.53 -6.35
C GLY A 62 -12.12 -16.18 -5.42
N THR A 63 -12.55 -17.41 -5.69
CA THR A 63 -13.53 -18.16 -4.86
C THR A 63 -13.06 -18.49 -3.43
N LYS A 64 -11.82 -18.12 -3.05
CA LYS A 64 -11.25 -18.34 -1.73
C LYS A 64 -11.29 -17.07 -0.86
N ASP A 65 -11.25 -17.32 0.44
CA ASP A 65 -11.25 -16.37 1.55
C ASP A 65 -10.42 -15.09 1.28
N VAL A 66 -10.98 -13.94 1.62
CA VAL A 66 -10.40 -12.60 1.39
C VAL A 66 -9.06 -12.43 2.11
N ALA A 67 -8.95 -12.98 3.32
CA ALA A 67 -7.70 -12.94 4.08
C ALA A 67 -6.57 -13.71 3.35
N VAL A 68 -6.89 -14.76 2.58
CA VAL A 68 -5.90 -15.51 1.81
C VAL A 68 -5.39 -14.70 0.62
N ALA A 69 -6.29 -14.03 -0.10
CA ALA A 69 -5.90 -13.17 -1.23
C ALA A 69 -5.00 -12.01 -0.76
N LEU A 70 -5.33 -11.39 0.37
CA LEU A 70 -4.50 -10.37 1.02
C LEU A 70 -3.14 -10.92 1.44
N HIS A 71 -3.10 -12.09 2.08
CA HIS A 71 -1.87 -12.74 2.51
C HIS A 71 -0.91 -13.02 1.34
N GLU A 72 -1.44 -13.36 0.17
CA GLU A 72 -0.64 -13.60 -1.04
C GLU A 72 -0.21 -12.30 -1.74
N ALA A 73 -1.02 -11.24 -1.65
CA ALA A 73 -0.76 -9.97 -2.30
C ALA A 73 0.22 -9.08 -1.51
N ILE A 74 0.09 -8.99 -0.19
CA ILE A 74 0.87 -8.10 0.68
C ILE A 74 2.40 -8.27 0.49
N PRO A 75 2.96 -9.49 0.44
CA PRO A 75 4.39 -9.67 0.20
C PRO A 75 4.85 -9.11 -1.15
N LYS A 76 4.02 -9.26 -2.21
CA LYS A 76 4.33 -8.75 -3.55
C LYS A 76 4.24 -7.23 -3.60
N ILE A 77 3.22 -6.65 -2.98
CA ILE A 77 3.06 -5.21 -2.83
C ILE A 77 4.27 -4.64 -2.10
N LYS A 78 4.68 -5.26 -0.97
CA LYS A 78 5.85 -4.85 -0.19
C LYS A 78 7.12 -4.82 -1.04
N LEU A 79 7.38 -5.86 -1.85
CA LEU A 79 8.54 -5.90 -2.73
C LEU A 79 8.53 -4.77 -3.76
N VAL A 80 7.39 -4.52 -4.40
CA VAL A 80 7.25 -3.42 -5.37
C VAL A 80 7.56 -2.06 -4.72
N LEU A 81 7.02 -1.80 -3.54
CA LEU A 81 7.25 -0.53 -2.84
C LEU A 81 8.71 -0.39 -2.39
N GLN A 82 9.34 -1.49 -1.94
CA GLN A 82 10.76 -1.50 -1.58
C GLN A 82 11.67 -1.22 -2.79
N ASP A 83 11.37 -1.82 -3.96
CA ASP A 83 12.11 -1.59 -5.21
C ASP A 83 12.00 -0.12 -5.68
N LEU A 84 10.91 0.56 -5.32
CA LEU A 84 10.68 1.98 -5.59
C LEU A 84 11.30 2.89 -4.51
N GLY A 85 12.02 2.33 -3.53
CA GLY A 85 12.68 3.08 -2.46
C GLY A 85 11.75 3.54 -1.33
N LEU A 86 10.52 3.04 -1.28
CA LEU A 86 9.54 3.35 -0.24
C LEU A 86 9.73 2.39 0.94
N LEU A 87 10.58 2.80 1.89
CA LEU A 87 10.97 1.98 3.03
C LEU A 87 10.07 2.18 4.26
N LYS A 88 9.34 3.29 4.33
CA LYS A 88 8.45 3.63 5.44
C LYS A 88 7.02 3.64 4.93
N VAL A 89 6.40 2.46 4.96
CA VAL A 89 5.04 2.25 4.50
C VAL A 89 4.20 1.75 5.66
N LYS A 90 3.00 2.32 5.85
CA LYS A 90 2.02 1.89 6.84
C LYS A 90 0.72 1.53 6.14
N ALA A 91 0.08 0.45 6.55
CA ALA A 91 -1.27 0.12 6.15
C ALA A 91 -2.28 0.69 7.13
N ASP A 92 -3.41 1.18 6.63
CA ASP A 92 -4.61 1.40 7.44
C ASP A 92 -5.31 0.08 7.69
N VAL A 93 -5.39 -0.33 8.95
CA VAL A 93 -6.13 -1.52 9.39
C VAL A 93 -7.17 -1.06 10.39
N ALA A 94 -8.44 -0.98 9.96
CA ALA A 94 -9.56 -0.55 10.79
C ALA A 94 -9.35 0.81 11.52
N GLY A 95 -8.67 1.76 10.86
CA GLY A 95 -8.35 3.08 11.40
C GLY A 95 -7.02 3.17 12.16
N GLU A 96 -6.30 2.05 12.31
CA GLU A 96 -4.96 2.01 12.90
C GLU A 96 -3.87 1.94 11.82
N GLN A 97 -2.84 2.79 11.93
CA GLN A 97 -1.71 2.75 11.01
C GLN A 97 -0.64 1.75 11.46
N VAL A 98 -0.63 0.58 10.84
CA VAL A 98 0.30 -0.51 11.14
C VAL A 98 1.44 -0.50 10.11
N PRO A 99 2.73 -0.51 10.51
CA PRO A 99 3.83 -0.63 9.56
C PRO A 99 3.69 -1.86 8.69
N LEU A 100 3.92 -1.73 7.38
CA LEU A 100 3.71 -2.80 6.40
C LEU A 100 4.58 -4.03 6.72
N GLU A 101 5.75 -3.84 7.34
CA GLU A 101 6.60 -4.94 7.79
C GLU A 101 6.09 -5.69 9.03
N LYS A 102 5.12 -5.12 9.76
CA LYS A 102 4.49 -5.71 10.95
C LYS A 102 3.09 -6.25 10.70
N LEU A 103 2.57 -6.13 9.48
CA LEU A 103 1.30 -6.73 9.10
C LEU A 103 1.35 -8.25 9.31
N THR A 104 0.29 -8.77 9.92
CA THR A 104 0.13 -10.20 10.22
C THR A 104 -1.22 -10.67 9.70
N ARG A 105 -1.41 -11.99 9.69
CA ARG A 105 -2.68 -12.60 9.28
C ARG A 105 -3.90 -12.13 10.09
N ALA A 106 -3.70 -11.75 11.35
CA ALA A 106 -4.78 -11.19 12.17
C ALA A 106 -5.23 -9.82 11.66
N HIS A 107 -4.29 -9.00 11.18
CA HIS A 107 -4.60 -7.70 10.57
C HIS A 107 -5.29 -7.88 9.21
N GLU A 108 -4.87 -8.86 8.42
CA GLU A 108 -5.47 -9.18 7.11
C GLU A 108 -6.96 -9.55 7.21
N GLN A 109 -7.37 -10.20 8.31
CA GLN A 109 -8.78 -10.50 8.60
C GLN A 109 -9.62 -9.26 8.95
N LEU A 110 -8.99 -8.15 9.32
CA LEU A 110 -9.68 -6.89 9.63
C LEU A 110 -9.80 -5.98 8.39
N LEU A 111 -9.08 -6.31 7.33
CA LEU A 111 -9.12 -5.65 6.02
C LEU A 111 -10.17 -6.28 5.07
N SER A 112 -10.79 -7.40 5.49
CA SER A 112 -11.74 -8.18 4.68
C SER A 112 -13.20 -7.83 4.89
#